data_AF-A0A1A9WWD7-F1
#
_entry.id   AF-A0A1A9WWD7-F1
#
_cell.length_a   1.000
_cell.length_b   1.000
_cell.length_c   1.000
_cell.angle_alpha   90.00
_cell.angle_beta   90.00
_cell.angle_gamma   90.00
#
_symmetry.space_group_name_H-M   'P 1'
#
loop_
_entity.id
_entity.type
_entity.pdbx_description
1 polymer ?
#
loop_
_entity_poly.entity_id
_entity_poly.type
_entity_poly.pdbx_seq_one_letter_code
_entity_poly.pdbx_strand_id
1 'polypeptide(L)'
;MTSPTTNKRRIDKDIMKLLKSKHEVIITGGLNEFQVKFFGPLETPYQKGVWKVNVYLPDDYPFKSPSIQFVNKIYHPNIGESSGTVCVDVINQAWTALYDLSNIFECFLPQLLTYPNPTDPLNREAARLFINEPEEYNRKVVQYVQRYAIEVTLNERENSDSESSMSDYSEQDADKHRKDSDIIKLIESKHEVIILGGLNEFQVKFFGPGETPYQKGVWKVRVYLPDNYPFKSPSIGFVNKIYHPNIDESSGTVCLDVINQAWTPLYNLSNIFECFLPQLLTYPNPTDPLNREAATLYMHAREAYDRKVVLYVQRYATEEALRAAQVERESSDSESSMSDYSVEDARDMEV
;
A
#
# COMPACT_ATOMS: atom_id res chain seq x y z
N MET A 1 -14.49 29.89 -28.63
CA MET A 1 -15.19 29.09 -27.60
C MET A 1 -14.25 27.97 -27.19
N THR A 2 -13.54 28.16 -26.09
CA THR A 2 -12.51 27.23 -25.59
C THR A 2 -13.19 26.03 -24.93
N SER A 3 -12.85 24.82 -25.39
CA SER A 3 -13.31 23.58 -24.77
C SER A 3 -12.83 23.54 -23.31
N PRO A 4 -13.64 23.04 -22.35
CA PRO A 4 -13.20 22.89 -20.98
C PRO A 4 -11.99 21.96 -20.97
N THR A 5 -10.85 22.48 -20.49
CA THR A 5 -9.56 21.80 -20.46
C THR A 5 -9.72 20.43 -19.81
N THR A 6 -9.08 19.41 -20.37
CA THR A 6 -9.10 18.01 -19.91
C THR A 6 -8.88 17.85 -18.40
N ASN A 7 -8.14 18.77 -17.79
CA ASN A 7 -7.88 18.84 -16.35
C ASN A 7 -9.16 19.02 -15.52
N LYS A 8 -10.09 19.86 -16.00
CA LYS A 8 -11.36 20.12 -15.30
C LYS A 8 -12.22 18.84 -15.21
N ARG A 9 -12.22 18.03 -16.27
CA ARG A 9 -12.92 16.73 -16.27
C ARG A 9 -12.33 15.74 -15.27
N ARG A 10 -11.01 15.78 -15.05
CA ARG A 10 -10.33 14.91 -14.08
C ARG A 10 -10.67 15.32 -12.65
N ILE A 11 -10.64 16.61 -12.34
CA ILE A 11 -11.07 17.17 -11.04
C ILE A 11 -12.52 16.74 -10.75
N ASP A 12 -13.44 16.98 -11.68
CA ASP A 12 -14.86 16.66 -11.49
C ASP A 12 -15.05 15.15 -11.19
N LYS A 13 -14.36 14.28 -11.93
CA LYS A 13 -14.44 12.82 -11.73
C LYS A 13 -13.93 12.40 -10.35
N ASP A 14 -12.77 12.91 -9.93
CA ASP A 14 -12.13 12.51 -8.67
C ASP A 14 -12.92 13.02 -7.46
N ILE A 15 -13.41 14.26 -7.52
CA ILE A 15 -14.25 14.83 -6.46
C ILE A 15 -15.58 14.11 -6.38
N MET A 16 -16.22 13.81 -7.50
CA MET A 16 -17.48 13.05 -7.49
C MET A 16 -17.29 11.62 -6.97
N LYS A 17 -16.13 11.01 -7.20
CA LYS A 17 -15.79 9.71 -6.59
C LYS A 17 -15.61 9.87 -5.07
N LEU A 18 -14.90 10.91 -4.63
CA LEU A 18 -14.68 11.18 -3.21
C LEU A 18 -16.00 11.50 -2.48
N LEU A 19 -16.89 12.29 -3.07
CA LEU A 19 -18.23 12.61 -2.52
C LEU A 19 -19.13 11.37 -2.40
N LYS A 20 -18.90 10.33 -3.22
CA LYS A 20 -19.62 9.05 -3.16
C LYS A 20 -18.98 8.03 -2.22
N SER A 21 -17.82 8.36 -1.66
CA SER A 21 -17.10 7.49 -0.73
C SER A 21 -17.66 7.60 0.70
N LYS A 22 -17.02 6.92 1.64
CA LYS A 22 -17.33 6.99 3.08
C LYS A 22 -16.86 8.29 3.76
N HIS A 23 -16.06 9.11 3.07
CA HIS A 23 -15.44 10.30 3.66
C HIS A 23 -16.44 11.46 3.76
N GLU A 24 -16.45 12.15 4.89
CA GLU A 24 -17.27 13.35 5.10
C GLU A 24 -16.57 14.55 4.43
N VAL A 25 -17.08 14.96 3.26
CA VAL A 25 -16.49 16.04 2.44
C VAL A 25 -17.37 17.28 2.40
N ILE A 26 -16.77 18.43 2.67
CA ILE A 26 -17.40 19.76 2.62
C ILE A 26 -16.69 20.58 1.55
N ILE A 27 -17.40 20.98 0.50
CA ILE A 27 -16.88 21.91 -0.50
C ILE A 27 -16.87 23.32 0.10
N THR A 28 -15.71 23.96 0.20
CA THR A 28 -15.56 25.26 0.87
C THR A 28 -15.56 26.46 -0.08
N GLY A 29 -15.19 26.23 -1.34
CA GLY A 29 -15.24 27.24 -2.40
C GLY A 29 -15.72 26.63 -3.71
N GLY A 30 -14.80 25.99 -4.43
CA GLY A 30 -15.07 25.28 -5.69
C GLY A 30 -14.70 23.79 -5.60
N LEU A 31 -14.90 23.03 -6.68
CA LEU A 31 -14.52 21.61 -6.72
C LEU A 31 -13.01 21.38 -6.51
N ASN A 32 -12.18 22.42 -6.67
CA ASN A 32 -10.76 22.38 -6.39
C ASN A 32 -10.39 22.72 -4.94
N GLU A 33 -11.35 23.10 -4.08
CA GLU A 33 -11.09 23.43 -2.68
C GLU A 33 -12.16 22.83 -1.78
N PHE A 34 -11.75 21.87 -0.96
CA PHE A 34 -12.66 21.12 -0.11
C PHE A 34 -11.99 20.72 1.20
N GLN A 35 -12.81 20.42 2.18
CA GLN A 35 -12.41 19.97 3.50
C GLN A 35 -12.93 18.56 3.74
N VAL A 36 -12.12 17.71 4.34
CA VAL A 36 -12.48 16.33 4.69
C VAL A 36 -12.28 16.10 6.18
N LYS A 37 -13.25 15.46 6.83
CA LYS A 37 -13.08 14.98 8.21
C LYS A 37 -12.20 13.74 8.18
N PHE A 38 -11.07 13.80 8.86
CA PHE A 38 -10.07 12.74 8.89
C PHE A 38 -9.90 12.21 10.32
N PHE A 39 -9.97 10.90 10.48
CA PHE A 39 -9.78 10.23 11.76
C PHE A 39 -8.34 9.72 11.85
N GLY A 40 -7.70 9.94 13.00
CA GLY A 40 -6.37 9.44 13.26
C GLY A 40 -6.30 7.91 13.17
N PRO A 41 -5.23 7.35 12.60
CA PRO A 41 -5.07 5.91 12.46
C PRO A 41 -5.09 5.21 13.82
N LEU A 42 -5.70 4.02 13.86
CA LEU A 42 -5.67 3.14 15.04
C LEU A 42 -4.22 2.72 15.33
N GLU A 43 -3.94 2.39 16.60
CA GLU A 43 -2.61 1.92 17.05
C GLU A 43 -1.51 2.97 16.84
N THR A 44 -1.87 4.25 16.85
CA THR A 44 -0.92 5.36 16.82
C THR A 44 -1.24 6.36 17.93
N PRO A 45 -0.30 7.23 18.32
CA PRO A 45 -0.59 8.35 19.22
C PRO A 45 -1.67 9.31 18.69
N TYR A 46 -1.97 9.26 17.38
CA TYR A 46 -3.02 10.07 16.75
C TYR A 46 -4.42 9.45 16.90
N GLN A 47 -4.52 8.21 17.37
CA GLN A 47 -5.79 7.51 17.54
C GLN A 47 -6.80 8.34 18.34
N LYS A 48 -8.08 8.24 17.98
CA LYS A 48 -9.21 9.04 18.50
C LYS A 48 -9.17 10.53 18.12
N GLY A 49 -8.09 11.01 17.53
CA GLY A 49 -8.04 12.34 16.94
C GLY A 49 -8.92 12.45 15.70
N VAL A 50 -9.50 13.63 15.54
CA VAL A 50 -10.38 14.04 14.45
C VAL A 50 -9.86 15.38 13.95
N TRP A 51 -9.53 15.43 12.66
CA TRP A 51 -9.04 16.63 12.01
C TRP A 51 -9.93 17.05 10.86
N LYS A 52 -10.04 18.36 10.69
CA LYS A 52 -10.52 18.98 9.46
C LYS A 52 -9.31 19.17 8.55
N VAL A 53 -9.30 18.51 7.40
CA VAL A 53 -8.19 18.57 6.45
C VAL A 53 -8.65 19.31 5.20
N ASN A 54 -8.07 20.49 4.96
CA ASN A 54 -8.26 21.23 3.73
C ASN A 54 -7.38 20.63 2.63
N VAL A 55 -7.97 20.47 1.45
CA VAL A 55 -7.28 20.03 0.23
C VAL A 55 -7.55 21.05 -0.87
N TYR A 56 -6.47 21.47 -1.52
CA TYR A 56 -6.51 22.36 -2.67
C TYR A 56 -5.90 21.67 -3.90
N LEU A 57 -6.67 21.60 -4.99
CA LEU A 57 -6.21 21.07 -6.27
C LEU A 57 -5.70 22.24 -7.14
N PRO A 58 -4.43 22.21 -7.59
CA PRO A 58 -3.88 23.24 -8.45
C PRO A 58 -4.46 23.19 -9.87
N ASP A 59 -4.31 24.26 -10.65
CA ASP A 59 -4.77 24.35 -12.04
C ASP A 59 -4.18 23.24 -12.95
N ASP A 60 -2.97 22.79 -12.63
CA ASP A 60 -2.23 21.76 -13.36
C ASP A 60 -2.55 20.33 -12.87
N TYR A 61 -3.56 20.16 -12.00
CA TYR A 61 -3.99 18.85 -11.52
C TYR A 61 -4.42 17.94 -12.68
N PRO A 62 -4.05 16.63 -12.67
CA PRO A 62 -3.36 15.89 -11.60
C PRO A 62 -1.82 15.82 -11.75
N PHE A 63 -1.23 16.56 -12.70
CA PHE A 63 0.22 16.52 -12.94
C PHE A 63 1.01 17.20 -11.82
N LYS A 64 0.40 18.19 -11.15
CA LYS A 64 0.85 18.67 -9.85
C LYS A 64 0.00 18.06 -8.73
N SER A 65 0.66 17.74 -7.63
CA SER A 65 0.01 17.22 -6.44
C SER A 65 -0.95 18.23 -5.81
N PRO A 66 -1.96 17.77 -5.08
CA PRO A 66 -2.75 18.65 -4.23
C PRO A 66 -1.91 19.20 -3.07
N SER A 67 -2.32 20.35 -2.55
CA SER A 67 -1.84 20.89 -1.28
C SER A 67 -2.76 20.40 -0.16
N ILE A 68 -2.18 19.92 0.94
CA ILE A 68 -2.92 19.36 2.08
C ILE A 68 -2.59 20.15 3.34
N GLN A 69 -3.62 20.53 4.10
CA GLN A 69 -3.47 21.34 5.31
C GLN A 69 -4.43 20.87 6.42
N PHE A 70 -3.88 20.57 7.59
CA PHE A 70 -4.64 20.33 8.80
C PHE A 70 -5.13 21.67 9.38
N VAL A 71 -6.45 21.83 9.53
CA VAL A 71 -7.07 23.07 10.01
C VAL A 71 -6.92 23.22 11.52
N ASN A 72 -7.21 22.16 12.26
CA ASN A 72 -6.91 22.08 13.68
C ASN A 72 -5.49 21.52 13.88
N LYS A 73 -4.86 21.90 15.00
CA LYS A 73 -3.43 21.62 15.22
C LYS A 73 -3.15 20.13 15.25
N ILE A 74 -1.99 19.77 14.71
CA ILE A 74 -1.40 18.43 14.75
C ILE A 74 0.10 18.58 15.04
N TYR A 75 0.64 17.69 15.87
CA TYR A 75 2.07 17.64 16.14
C TYR A 75 2.70 16.52 15.31
N HIS A 76 3.52 16.85 14.32
CA HIS A 76 4.10 15.87 13.39
C HIS A 76 5.36 16.42 12.68
N PRO A 77 6.43 15.62 12.47
CA PRO A 77 7.67 16.05 11.80
C PRO A 77 7.49 16.71 10.43
N ASN A 78 6.65 16.14 9.57
CA ASN A 78 6.44 16.63 8.20
C ASN A 78 5.23 17.58 8.04
N ILE A 79 4.68 18.10 9.15
CA ILE A 79 3.56 19.03 9.11
C ILE A 79 3.95 20.31 9.84
N GLY A 80 3.75 21.46 9.20
CA GLY A 80 4.02 22.76 9.81
C GLY A 80 3.13 22.97 11.04
N GLU A 81 3.73 23.20 12.21
CA GLU A 81 2.96 23.28 13.47
C GLU A 81 2.01 24.48 13.53
N SER A 82 2.41 25.62 12.95
CA SER A 82 1.60 26.84 12.89
C SER A 82 0.65 26.86 11.70
N SER A 83 1.08 26.33 10.55
CA SER A 83 0.30 26.38 9.32
C SER A 83 -0.61 25.16 9.13
N GLY A 84 -0.28 24.02 9.72
CA GLY A 84 -0.92 22.73 9.44
C GLY A 84 -0.58 22.15 8.06
N THR A 85 0.28 22.80 7.28
CA THR A 85 0.62 22.38 5.92
C THR A 85 1.46 21.11 5.94
N VAL A 86 1.05 20.11 5.16
CA VAL A 86 1.84 18.90 4.94
C VAL A 86 2.98 19.21 3.96
N CYS A 87 4.18 18.71 4.24
CA CYS A 87 5.34 18.92 3.38
C CYS A 87 5.08 18.49 1.94
N VAL A 88 5.27 19.41 0.99
CA VAL A 88 5.05 19.18 -0.44
C VAL A 88 5.95 18.08 -0.98
N ASP A 89 7.19 17.98 -0.51
CA ASP A 89 8.11 16.93 -0.97
C ASP A 89 7.64 15.55 -0.55
N VAL A 90 7.06 15.41 0.65
CA VAL A 90 6.48 14.15 1.12
C VAL A 90 5.21 13.80 0.34
N ILE A 91 4.39 14.78 -0.02
CA ILE A 91 3.24 14.55 -0.91
C ILE A 91 3.73 14.09 -2.29
N ASN A 92 4.74 14.75 -2.86
CA ASN A 92 5.28 14.44 -4.19
C ASN A 92 5.99 13.08 -4.25
N GLN A 93 6.49 12.57 -3.12
CA GLN A 93 7.03 11.20 -3.06
C GLN A 93 5.94 10.14 -3.25
N ALA A 94 4.69 10.42 -2.89
CA ALA A 94 3.57 9.49 -3.04
C ALA A 94 2.69 9.80 -4.27
N TRP A 95 2.62 11.07 -4.69
CA TRP A 95 1.69 11.52 -5.70
C TRP A 95 2.11 11.18 -7.13
N THR A 96 1.16 10.70 -7.92
CA THR A 96 1.29 10.57 -9.38
C THR A 96 0.02 11.07 -10.05
N ALA A 97 0.08 11.38 -11.36
CA ALA A 97 -1.11 11.82 -12.12
C ALA A 97 -2.24 10.77 -12.16
N LEU A 98 -1.93 9.50 -11.84
CA LEU A 98 -2.87 8.38 -11.76
C LEU A 98 -3.37 8.11 -10.34
N TYR A 99 -2.78 8.76 -9.34
CA TYR A 99 -3.11 8.56 -7.93
C TYR A 99 -4.59 8.88 -7.68
N ASP A 100 -5.25 8.04 -6.89
CA ASP A 100 -6.65 8.24 -6.52
C ASP A 100 -6.75 9.27 -5.39
N LEU A 101 -7.61 10.28 -5.55
CA LEU A 101 -7.78 11.33 -4.56
C LEU A 101 -8.25 10.77 -3.21
N SER A 102 -9.06 9.71 -3.19
CA SER A 102 -9.49 9.04 -1.95
C SER A 102 -8.31 8.42 -1.19
N ASN A 103 -7.26 7.99 -1.88
CA ASN A 103 -6.07 7.38 -1.27
C ASN A 103 -5.23 8.39 -0.48
N ILE A 104 -5.52 9.69 -0.57
CA ILE A 104 -4.96 10.67 0.36
C ILE A 104 -5.37 10.33 1.80
N PHE A 105 -6.66 10.03 2.00
CA PHE A 105 -7.24 9.79 3.32
C PHE A 105 -7.20 8.32 3.73
N GLU A 106 -7.21 7.40 2.76
CA GLU A 106 -7.21 5.96 3.02
C GLU A 106 -5.81 5.39 3.19
N CYS A 107 -4.80 5.98 2.53
CA CYS A 107 -3.44 5.46 2.53
C CYS A 107 -2.42 6.51 3.00
N PHE A 108 -2.30 7.62 2.28
CA PHE A 108 -1.19 8.56 2.46
C PHE A 108 -1.14 9.19 3.87
N LEU A 109 -2.22 9.85 4.32
CA LEU A 109 -2.24 10.49 5.64
C LEU A 109 -2.13 9.50 6.80
N PRO A 110 -2.87 8.36 6.83
CA PRO A 110 -2.66 7.34 7.85
C PRO A 110 -1.20 6.86 7.93
N GLN A 111 -0.56 6.60 6.79
CA GLN A 111 0.82 6.14 6.76
C GLN A 111 1.79 7.23 7.20
N LEU A 112 1.61 8.47 6.74
CA LEU A 112 2.43 9.59 7.17
C LEU A 112 2.41 9.74 8.69
N LEU A 113 1.23 9.70 9.30
CA LEU A 113 1.07 9.81 10.76
C LEU A 113 1.66 8.62 11.52
N THR A 114 1.66 7.42 10.92
CA THR A 114 2.22 6.22 11.57
C THR A 114 3.75 6.22 11.49
N TYR A 115 4.30 6.64 10.34
CA TYR A 115 5.72 6.62 10.06
C TYR A 115 6.16 7.98 9.51
N PRO A 116 6.49 8.95 10.38
CA PRO A 116 7.02 10.23 9.94
C PRO A 116 8.32 10.06 9.16
N ASN A 117 8.55 10.92 8.16
CA ASN A 117 9.84 11.03 7.51
C ASN A 117 10.73 12.02 8.32
N PRO A 118 11.79 11.56 9.00
CA PRO A 118 12.63 12.43 9.82
C PRO A 118 13.58 13.31 9.00
N THR A 119 13.74 13.05 7.70
CA THR A 119 14.63 13.82 6.81
C THR A 119 13.96 15.12 6.38
N ASP A 120 14.67 16.24 6.54
CA ASP A 120 14.20 17.61 6.24
C ASP A 120 12.78 17.95 6.77
N PRO A 121 12.58 17.88 8.11
CA PRO A 121 11.27 18.04 8.72
C PRO A 121 10.81 19.51 8.71
N LEU A 122 9.51 19.72 8.53
CA LEU A 122 8.87 21.02 8.74
C LEU A 122 8.80 21.39 10.22
N ASN A 123 8.58 20.40 11.09
CA ASN A 123 8.66 20.55 12.53
C ASN A 123 9.92 19.85 13.05
N ARG A 124 11.01 20.62 13.16
CA ARG A 124 12.32 20.14 13.61
C ARG A 124 12.28 19.56 15.02
N GLU A 125 11.49 20.13 15.91
CA GLU A 125 11.39 19.63 17.29
C GLU A 125 10.63 18.31 17.34
N ALA A 126 9.54 18.18 16.57
CA ALA A 126 8.82 16.91 16.46
C ALA A 126 9.73 15.81 15.91
N ALA A 127 10.53 16.11 14.89
CA ALA A 127 11.50 15.15 14.34
C ALA A 127 12.59 14.78 15.35
N ARG A 128 13.13 15.77 16.08
CA ARG A 128 14.15 15.54 17.11
C ARG A 128 13.62 14.63 18.22
N LEU A 129 12.41 14.88 18.71
CA LEU A 129 11.76 14.04 19.71
C LEU A 129 11.47 12.66 19.14
N PHE A 130 10.94 12.57 17.91
CA PHE A 130 10.65 11.28 17.28
C PHE A 130 11.89 10.37 17.18
N ILE A 131 13.06 10.94 16.85
CA ILE A 131 14.31 10.18 16.69
C ILE A 131 14.95 9.83 18.05
N ASN A 132 14.99 10.78 18.98
CA ASN A 132 15.82 10.66 20.19
C ASN A 132 15.01 10.30 21.45
N GLU A 133 13.73 10.66 21.50
CA GLU A 133 12.87 10.61 22.69
C GLU A 133 11.43 10.19 22.30
N PRO A 134 11.22 8.97 21.76
CA PRO A 134 9.95 8.56 21.17
C PRO A 134 8.78 8.53 22.17
N GLU A 135 9.03 8.24 23.45
CA GLU A 135 8.00 8.30 24.50
C GLU A 135 7.50 9.72 24.72
N GLU A 136 8.41 10.69 24.78
CA GLU A 136 8.06 12.11 24.93
C GLU A 136 7.36 12.64 23.69
N TYR A 137 7.78 12.21 22.50
CA TYR A 137 7.07 12.48 21.25
C TYR A 137 5.62 11.99 21.32
N ASN A 138 5.41 10.72 21.67
CA ASN A 138 4.08 10.11 21.76
C ASN A 138 3.21 10.85 22.78
N ARG A 139 3.75 11.13 23.98
CA ARG A 139 3.06 11.89 25.03
C ARG A 139 2.61 13.26 24.53
N LYS A 140 3.48 13.97 23.80
CA LYS A 140 3.17 15.28 23.23
C LYS A 140 2.13 15.20 22.11
N VAL A 141 2.17 14.17 21.26
CA VAL A 141 1.14 13.94 20.25
C VAL A 141 -0.22 13.71 20.91
N VAL A 142 -0.30 12.85 21.93
CA VAL A 142 -1.60 12.60 22.59
C VAL A 142 -2.13 13.84 23.31
N GLN A 143 -1.26 14.64 23.93
CA GLN A 143 -1.66 15.95 24.48
C GLN A 143 -2.24 16.88 23.39
N TYR A 144 -1.64 16.91 22.20
CA TYR A 144 -2.17 17.70 21.07
C TYR A 144 -3.51 17.14 20.59
N VAL A 145 -3.67 15.82 20.52
CA VAL A 145 -4.94 15.18 20.16
C VAL A 145 -6.04 15.58 21.14
N GLN A 146 -5.80 15.40 22.43
CA GLN A 146 -6.75 15.75 23.49
C GLN A 146 -7.12 17.24 23.48
N ARG A 147 -6.15 18.12 23.19
CA ARG A 147 -6.35 19.57 23.25
C ARG A 147 -6.94 20.18 21.99
N TYR A 148 -6.71 19.58 20.82
CA TYR A 148 -7.01 20.22 19.54
C TYR A 148 -7.80 19.35 18.56
N ALA A 149 -7.94 18.05 18.82
CA ALA A 149 -8.46 17.10 17.84
C ALA A 149 -9.51 16.12 18.39
N ILE A 150 -10.06 16.30 19.59
CA ILE A 150 -11.23 15.51 20.00
C ILE A 150 -12.52 16.16 19.46
N GLU A 151 -13.51 15.33 19.12
CA GLU A 151 -14.78 15.75 18.50
C GLU A 151 -15.54 16.79 19.37
N VAL A 152 -15.39 16.67 20.69
CA VAL A 152 -15.89 17.61 21.70
C VAL A 152 -15.28 19.01 21.48
N THR A 153 -13.96 19.12 21.34
CA THR A 153 -13.25 20.40 21.09
C THR A 153 -13.52 21.01 19.70
N LEU A 154 -13.91 20.19 18.71
CA LEU A 154 -14.28 20.69 17.37
C LEU A 154 -15.65 21.40 17.36
N ASN A 155 -16.54 21.00 18.28
CA ASN A 155 -17.85 21.62 18.49
C ASN A 155 -17.79 22.73 19.56
N GLU A 156 -16.83 22.67 20.49
CA GLU A 156 -16.71 23.58 21.64
C GLU A 156 -15.89 24.86 21.42
N ARG A 157 -15.56 25.23 20.18
CA ARG A 157 -15.23 26.64 19.88
C ARG A 157 -16.43 27.59 20.01
N GLU A 158 -17.56 27.11 20.55
CA GLU A 158 -18.66 27.91 21.08
C GLU A 158 -18.84 27.88 22.61
N ASN A 159 -18.08 27.15 23.44
CA ASN A 159 -18.00 27.42 24.90
C ASN A 159 -16.99 26.54 25.68
N SER A 160 -16.55 27.08 26.83
CA SER A 160 -15.39 26.78 27.67
C SER A 160 -15.27 25.43 28.41
N ASP A 161 -14.00 25.02 28.57
CA ASP A 161 -13.27 24.30 29.65
C ASP A 161 -13.83 23.02 30.32
N SER A 162 -13.07 21.90 30.20
CA SER A 162 -12.53 21.10 31.34
C SER A 162 -11.70 19.86 30.91
N GLU A 163 -10.65 19.54 31.67
CA GLU A 163 -9.64 18.47 31.45
C GLU A 163 -10.04 17.09 32.03
N SER A 164 -9.52 15.98 31.47
CA SER A 164 -9.09 14.80 32.26
C SER A 164 -8.14 13.84 31.49
N SER A 165 -7.44 13.00 32.27
CA SER A 165 -6.13 12.36 32.07
C SER A 165 -6.04 11.07 31.25
N MET A 166 -4.81 10.77 30.80
CA MET A 166 -4.36 9.64 29.98
C MET A 166 -3.64 8.55 30.81
N SER A 167 -3.64 7.30 30.32
CA SER A 167 -2.81 6.19 30.79
C SER A 167 -1.85 5.68 29.70
N ASP A 168 -0.76 5.07 30.15
CA ASP A 168 0.55 4.87 29.53
C ASP A 168 0.69 3.53 28.77
N TYR A 169 1.44 3.51 27.66
CA TYR A 169 1.99 2.31 26.99
C TYR A 169 3.31 2.68 26.30
N SER A 170 4.36 1.88 26.53
CA SER A 170 5.72 2.07 26.00
C SER A 170 6.10 1.00 24.97
N GLU A 171 6.99 1.35 24.02
CA GLU A 171 7.65 0.40 23.10
C GLU A 171 9.04 0.93 22.62
N GLN A 172 10.00 0.02 22.46
CA GLN A 172 11.38 0.23 21.97
C GLN A 172 11.74 -0.77 20.84
N ASP A 173 12.71 -0.38 19.99
CA ASP A 173 13.42 -1.08 18.89
C ASP A 173 12.75 -1.18 17.49
N ALA A 174 12.71 -0.07 16.74
CA ALA A 174 11.89 0.12 15.53
C ALA A 174 12.21 -0.73 14.27
N ASP A 175 13.46 -1.13 14.00
CA ASP A 175 13.80 -1.65 12.65
C ASP A 175 13.60 -3.17 12.47
N LYS A 176 14.00 -3.98 13.46
CA LYS A 176 13.74 -5.44 13.43
C LYS A 176 12.27 -5.74 13.71
N HIS A 177 11.64 -4.92 14.55
CA HIS A 177 10.22 -5.02 14.85
C HIS A 177 9.34 -4.65 13.65
N ARG A 178 9.80 -3.81 12.72
CA ARG A 178 8.99 -3.42 11.55
C ARG A 178 8.67 -4.60 10.64
N LYS A 179 9.68 -5.40 10.30
CA LYS A 179 9.51 -6.59 9.45
C LYS A 179 8.53 -7.58 10.09
N ASP A 180 8.78 -7.92 11.35
CA ASP A 180 7.96 -8.89 12.09
C ASP A 180 6.54 -8.36 12.31
N SER A 181 6.40 -7.09 12.69
CA SER A 181 5.09 -6.42 12.86
C SER A 181 4.29 -6.37 11.56
N ASP A 182 4.91 -6.05 10.42
CA ASP A 182 4.23 -6.00 9.13
C ASP A 182 3.70 -7.37 8.71
N ILE A 183 4.47 -8.43 8.93
CA ILE A 183 4.05 -9.78 8.59
C ILE A 183 2.96 -10.26 9.55
N ILE A 184 3.09 -9.99 10.85
CA ILE A 184 2.06 -10.34 11.83
C ILE A 184 0.74 -9.64 11.48
N LYS A 185 0.78 -8.34 11.17
CA LYS A 185 -0.41 -7.59 10.72
C LYS A 185 -0.99 -8.15 9.43
N LEU A 186 -0.15 -8.64 8.52
CA LEU A 186 -0.61 -9.30 7.29
C LEU A 186 -1.27 -10.65 7.59
N ILE A 187 -0.71 -11.46 8.50
CA ILE A 187 -1.27 -12.75 8.93
C ILE A 187 -2.61 -12.55 9.65
N GLU A 188 -2.72 -11.51 10.49
CA GLU A 188 -3.94 -11.15 11.22
C GLU A 188 -5.00 -10.48 10.34
N SER A 189 -4.64 -10.11 9.10
CA SER A 189 -5.57 -9.53 8.15
C SER A 189 -6.49 -10.58 7.49
N LYS A 190 -7.38 -10.12 6.61
CA LYS A 190 -8.27 -10.99 5.82
C LYS A 190 -7.55 -11.86 4.78
N HIS A 191 -6.25 -11.69 4.59
CA HIS A 191 -5.49 -12.36 3.53
C HIS A 191 -5.10 -13.78 3.96
N GLU A 192 -5.23 -14.76 3.06
CA GLU A 192 -4.78 -16.13 3.31
C GLU A 192 -3.26 -16.21 3.10
N VAL A 193 -2.48 -16.19 4.20
CA VAL A 193 -1.01 -16.18 4.20
C VAL A 193 -0.44 -17.57 4.53
N ILE A 194 0.52 -18.03 3.73
CA ILE A 194 1.26 -19.29 3.92
C ILE A 194 2.75 -18.94 4.07
N ILE A 195 3.31 -19.17 5.25
CA ILE A 195 4.74 -18.98 5.52
C ILE A 195 5.54 -20.13 4.89
N LEU A 196 6.67 -19.83 4.24
CA LEU A 196 7.53 -20.84 3.62
C LEU A 196 8.73 -21.20 4.50
N GLY A 197 9.90 -20.60 4.23
CA GLY A 197 11.16 -20.90 4.93
C GLY A 197 11.49 -19.96 6.11
N GLY A 198 10.64 -18.97 6.37
CA GLY A 198 10.83 -17.97 7.43
C GLY A 198 9.88 -16.78 7.26
N LEU A 199 9.87 -15.86 8.23
CA LEU A 199 9.02 -14.65 8.19
C LEU A 199 9.32 -13.78 6.96
N ASN A 200 10.55 -13.76 6.47
CA ASN A 200 10.94 -13.01 5.27
C ASN A 200 10.39 -13.60 3.97
N GLU A 201 9.77 -14.78 3.96
CA GLU A 201 9.26 -15.40 2.76
C GLU A 201 7.92 -16.10 2.95
N PHE A 202 6.92 -15.62 2.21
CA PHE A 202 5.55 -16.10 2.34
C PHE A 202 4.80 -16.05 1.01
N GLN A 203 3.69 -16.79 0.94
CA GLN A 203 2.73 -16.74 -0.16
C GLN A 203 1.41 -16.19 0.34
N VAL A 204 0.74 -15.39 -0.48
CA VAL A 204 -0.60 -14.87 -0.20
C VAL A 204 -1.52 -15.25 -1.34
N LYS A 205 -2.71 -15.73 -1.00
CA LYS A 205 -3.77 -15.95 -1.98
C LYS A 205 -4.35 -14.61 -2.43
N PHE A 206 -4.29 -14.35 -3.73
CA PHE A 206 -4.70 -13.10 -4.34
C PHE A 206 -5.81 -13.33 -5.37
N PHE A 207 -6.88 -12.54 -5.27
CA PHE A 207 -8.01 -12.59 -6.20
C PHE A 207 -7.89 -11.45 -7.21
N GLY A 208 -8.09 -11.78 -8.49
CA GLY A 208 -8.05 -10.78 -9.56
C GLY A 208 -9.09 -9.68 -9.37
N PRO A 209 -8.74 -8.41 -9.62
CA PRO A 209 -9.63 -7.28 -9.39
C PRO A 209 -10.89 -7.37 -10.26
N GLY A 210 -12.02 -6.95 -9.69
CA GLY A 210 -13.29 -6.82 -10.41
C GLY A 210 -13.21 -5.83 -11.56
N GLU A 211 -14.07 -5.99 -12.56
CA GLU A 211 -14.11 -5.13 -13.76
C GLU A 211 -12.82 -5.15 -14.59
N THR A 212 -12.02 -6.20 -14.47
CA THR A 212 -10.81 -6.44 -15.28
C THR A 212 -10.85 -7.82 -15.94
N PRO A 213 -10.03 -8.08 -16.98
CA PRO A 213 -9.89 -9.42 -17.58
C PRO A 213 -9.36 -10.47 -16.60
N TYR A 214 -8.76 -10.04 -15.48
CA TYR A 214 -8.24 -10.90 -14.42
C TYR A 214 -9.33 -11.36 -13.43
N GLN A 215 -10.54 -10.81 -13.52
CA GLN A 215 -11.64 -11.14 -12.62
C GLN A 215 -11.87 -12.66 -12.55
N LYS A 216 -12.18 -13.15 -11.35
CA LYS A 216 -12.33 -14.58 -11.01
C LYS A 216 -11.04 -15.39 -10.99
N GLY A 217 -9.91 -14.80 -11.42
CA GLY A 217 -8.61 -15.43 -11.26
C GLY A 217 -8.18 -15.47 -9.80
N VAL A 218 -7.48 -16.54 -9.44
CA VAL A 218 -6.91 -16.81 -8.13
C VAL A 218 -5.45 -17.17 -8.31
N TRP A 219 -4.57 -16.42 -7.64
CA TRP A 219 -3.13 -16.65 -7.71
C TRP A 219 -2.54 -16.86 -6.31
N LYS A 220 -1.50 -17.69 -6.26
CA LYS A 220 -0.57 -17.71 -5.12
C LYS A 220 0.54 -16.71 -5.44
N VAL A 221 0.66 -15.64 -4.66
CA VAL A 221 1.67 -14.60 -4.85
C VAL A 221 2.75 -14.79 -3.79
N ARG A 222 3.97 -15.10 -4.21
CA ARG A 222 5.15 -15.19 -3.35
C ARG A 222 5.73 -13.79 -3.12
N VAL A 223 6.02 -13.49 -1.87
CA VAL A 223 6.68 -12.25 -1.45
C VAL A 223 7.94 -12.60 -0.66
N TYR A 224 9.03 -11.92 -0.99
CA TYR A 224 10.30 -12.00 -0.27
C TYR A 224 10.69 -10.62 0.26
N LEU A 225 10.93 -10.53 1.57
CA LEU A 225 11.39 -9.32 2.24
C LEU A 225 12.92 -9.34 2.35
N PRO A 226 13.64 -8.39 1.71
CA PRO A 226 15.10 -8.34 1.80
C PRO A 226 15.58 -7.98 3.21
N ASP A 227 16.87 -8.15 3.47
CA ASP A 227 17.47 -7.82 4.77
C ASP A 227 17.28 -6.35 5.14
N ASN A 228 17.42 -5.44 4.16
CA ASN A 228 17.26 -4.00 4.34
C ASN A 228 15.80 -3.52 4.22
N TYR A 229 14.81 -4.41 4.34
CA TYR A 229 13.41 -4.02 4.46
C TYR A 229 13.20 -3.15 5.72
N PRO A 230 12.42 -2.06 5.65
CA PRO A 230 11.57 -1.63 4.54
C PRO A 230 12.23 -0.63 3.57
N PHE A 231 13.50 -0.29 3.76
CA PHE A 231 14.25 0.63 2.88
C PHE A 231 14.50 0.08 1.49
N LYS A 232 14.60 -1.25 1.36
CA LYS A 232 14.47 -1.96 0.09
C LYS A 232 13.09 -2.57 -0.05
N SER A 233 12.52 -2.44 -1.25
CA SER A 233 11.23 -3.02 -1.58
C SER A 233 11.23 -4.54 -1.52
N PRO A 234 10.07 -5.16 -1.24
CA PRO A 234 9.91 -6.60 -1.35
C PRO A 234 9.99 -7.05 -2.80
N SER A 235 10.45 -8.28 -3.01
CA SER A 235 10.33 -8.95 -4.30
C SER A 235 8.99 -9.67 -4.36
N ILE A 236 8.23 -9.48 -5.45
CA ILE A 236 6.89 -10.03 -5.62
C ILE A 236 6.87 -10.90 -6.87
N GLY A 237 6.30 -12.10 -6.77
CA GLY A 237 6.19 -13.04 -7.89
C GLY A 237 4.92 -13.88 -7.85
N PHE A 238 4.29 -14.08 -9.00
CA PHE A 238 3.15 -14.96 -9.18
C PHE A 238 3.62 -16.41 -9.34
N VAL A 239 3.20 -17.30 -8.44
CA VAL A 239 3.61 -18.72 -8.44
C VAL A 239 2.96 -19.49 -9.57
N ASN A 240 1.69 -19.22 -9.84
CA ASN A 240 0.97 -19.73 -11.01
C ASN A 240 0.92 -18.65 -12.11
N LYS A 241 0.83 -19.10 -13.36
CA LYS A 241 1.02 -18.22 -14.52
C LYS A 241 0.02 -17.07 -14.56
N ILE A 242 0.52 -15.90 -14.95
CA ILE A 242 -0.26 -14.70 -15.24
C ILE A 242 0.27 -14.08 -16.54
N TYR A 243 -0.63 -13.55 -17.36
CA TYR A 243 -0.26 -12.85 -18.60
C TYR A 243 -0.42 -11.35 -18.39
N HIS A 244 0.70 -10.62 -18.23
CA HIS A 244 0.67 -9.19 -17.92
C HIS A 244 1.93 -8.46 -18.44
N PRO A 245 1.84 -7.23 -18.96
CA PRO A 245 2.98 -6.47 -19.50
C PRO A 245 4.18 -6.32 -18.55
N ASN A 246 3.94 -6.01 -17.27
CA ASN A 246 5.00 -5.79 -16.27
C ASN A 246 5.34 -7.01 -15.40
N ILE A 247 4.93 -8.22 -15.81
CA ILE A 247 5.23 -9.45 -15.10
C ILE A 247 5.93 -10.40 -16.07
N ASP A 248 7.07 -10.94 -15.66
CA ASP A 248 7.75 -11.95 -16.46
C ASP A 248 6.91 -13.23 -16.52
N GLU A 249 6.63 -13.70 -17.74
CA GLU A 249 5.72 -14.83 -17.94
C GLU A 249 6.32 -16.17 -17.50
N SER A 250 7.65 -16.29 -17.51
CA SER A 250 8.34 -17.53 -17.20
C SER A 250 8.49 -17.77 -15.70
N SER A 251 8.85 -16.72 -14.97
CA SER A 251 9.12 -16.74 -13.52
C SER A 251 7.96 -16.23 -12.68
N GLY A 252 7.05 -15.45 -13.30
CA GLY A 252 5.99 -14.74 -12.59
C GLY A 252 6.47 -13.49 -11.84
N THR A 253 7.75 -13.12 -11.95
CA THR A 253 8.32 -11.98 -11.23
C THR A 253 7.73 -10.65 -11.72
N VAL A 254 7.26 -9.84 -10.77
CA VAL A 254 6.80 -8.47 -11.03
C VAL A 254 8.02 -7.57 -11.22
N CYS A 255 7.96 -6.68 -12.22
CA CYS A 255 9.05 -5.74 -12.51
C CYS A 255 9.45 -4.93 -11.28
N LEU A 256 10.73 -5.03 -10.90
CA LEU A 256 11.27 -4.35 -9.73
C LEU A 256 11.14 -2.83 -9.82
N ASP A 257 11.30 -2.25 -11.02
CA ASP A 257 11.16 -0.81 -11.21
C ASP A 257 9.72 -0.34 -10.97
N VAL A 258 8.73 -1.15 -11.36
CA VAL A 258 7.31 -0.87 -11.09
C VAL A 258 7.01 -0.97 -9.60
N ILE A 259 7.60 -1.95 -8.90
CA ILE A 259 7.51 -2.03 -7.44
C ILE A 259 8.14 -0.80 -6.80
N ASN A 260 9.35 -0.41 -7.21
CA ASN A 260 10.10 0.72 -6.65
C ASN A 260 9.45 2.08 -6.93
N GLN A 261 8.64 2.20 -7.98
CA GLN A 261 7.83 3.40 -8.24
C GLN A 261 6.69 3.56 -7.22
N ALA A 262 6.20 2.46 -6.64
CA ALA A 262 5.11 2.48 -5.66
C ALA A 262 5.59 2.32 -4.21
N TRP A 263 6.70 1.61 -4.01
CA TRP A 263 7.20 1.24 -2.69
C TRP A 263 7.90 2.40 -2.00
N THR A 264 7.57 2.58 -0.73
CA THR A 264 8.32 3.44 0.19
C THR A 264 8.53 2.68 1.51
N PRO A 265 9.48 3.08 2.37
CA PRO A 265 9.67 2.46 3.68
C PRO A 265 8.42 2.53 4.58
N LEU A 266 7.47 3.41 4.23
CA LEU A 266 6.22 3.67 4.93
C LEU A 266 5.04 2.90 4.31
N TYR A 267 5.30 2.08 3.28
CA TYR A 267 4.26 1.33 2.57
C TYR A 267 3.88 0.09 3.38
N ASN A 268 2.61 -0.05 3.74
CA ASN A 268 2.13 -1.24 4.46
C ASN A 268 2.20 -2.47 3.56
N LEU A 269 2.67 -3.59 4.10
CA LEU A 269 2.79 -4.85 3.38
C LEU A 269 1.44 -5.35 2.82
N SER A 270 0.34 -5.14 3.54
CA SER A 270 -1.02 -5.45 3.06
C SER A 270 -1.42 -4.65 1.83
N ASN A 271 -0.90 -3.43 1.65
CA ASN A 271 -1.21 -2.59 0.50
C ASN A 271 -0.67 -3.18 -0.81
N ILE A 272 0.27 -4.13 -0.75
CA ILE A 272 0.66 -4.91 -1.93
C ILE A 272 -0.57 -5.57 -2.56
N PHE A 273 -1.43 -6.16 -1.73
CA PHE A 273 -2.60 -6.92 -2.18
C PHE A 273 -3.85 -6.07 -2.29
N GLU A 274 -3.97 -5.02 -1.47
CA GLU A 274 -5.15 -4.15 -1.46
C GLU A 274 -5.09 -2.99 -2.46
N CYS A 275 -3.88 -2.53 -2.82
CA CYS A 275 -3.69 -1.36 -3.67
C CYS A 275 -2.80 -1.67 -4.87
N PHE A 276 -1.54 -2.05 -4.64
CA PHE A 276 -0.54 -2.15 -5.70
C PHE A 276 -0.89 -3.17 -6.78
N LEU A 277 -1.13 -4.44 -6.42
CA LEU A 277 -1.43 -5.48 -7.39
C LEU A 277 -2.78 -5.24 -8.12
N PRO A 278 -3.89 -4.87 -7.44
CA PRO A 278 -5.11 -4.48 -8.13
C PRO A 278 -4.92 -3.34 -9.13
N GLN A 279 -4.16 -2.31 -8.75
CA GLN A 279 -3.88 -1.17 -9.63
C GLN A 279 -3.01 -1.57 -10.82
N LEU A 280 -1.95 -2.35 -10.58
CA LEU A 280 -1.06 -2.83 -11.62
C LEU A 280 -1.83 -3.64 -12.68
N LEU A 281 -2.67 -4.59 -12.24
CA LEU A 281 -3.48 -5.42 -13.13
C LEU A 281 -4.54 -4.62 -13.89
N THR A 282 -5.07 -3.55 -13.29
CA THR A 282 -6.07 -2.69 -13.94
C THR A 282 -5.42 -1.77 -14.97
N TYR A 283 -4.25 -1.22 -14.65
CA TYR A 283 -3.53 -0.24 -15.46
C TYR A 283 -2.06 -0.64 -15.66
N PRO A 284 -1.78 -1.60 -16.55
CA PRO A 284 -0.41 -1.97 -16.87
C PRO A 284 0.39 -0.78 -17.41
N ASN A 285 1.69 -0.73 -17.12
CA ASN A 285 2.62 0.21 -17.74
C ASN A 285 3.22 -0.45 -19.01
N PRO A 286 2.82 -0.02 -20.23
CA PRO A 286 3.37 -0.59 -21.45
C PRO A 286 4.78 -0.06 -21.79
N THR A 287 5.29 0.91 -21.03
CA THR A 287 6.60 1.51 -21.21
C THR A 287 7.63 0.64 -20.51
N ASP A 288 8.52 0.02 -21.29
CA ASP A 288 9.52 -0.98 -20.85
C ASP A 288 8.93 -2.24 -20.16
N PRO A 289 8.18 -3.07 -20.92
CA PRO A 289 7.50 -4.24 -20.38
C PRO A 289 8.45 -5.44 -20.25
N LEU A 290 8.23 -6.25 -19.20
CA LEU A 290 8.86 -7.58 -19.10
C LEU A 290 8.26 -8.55 -20.11
N ASN A 291 6.95 -8.48 -20.34
CA ASN A 291 6.26 -9.23 -21.37
C ASN A 291 5.90 -8.32 -22.56
N ARG A 292 6.80 -8.28 -23.56
CA ARG A 292 6.63 -7.45 -24.77
C ARG A 292 5.42 -7.84 -25.59
N GLU A 293 5.07 -9.12 -25.63
CA GLU A 293 3.90 -9.59 -26.36
C GLU A 293 2.61 -9.09 -25.70
N ALA A 294 2.53 -9.20 -24.37
CA ALA A 294 1.41 -8.68 -23.59
C ALA A 294 1.24 -7.17 -23.77
N ALA A 295 2.35 -6.41 -23.73
CA ALA A 295 2.33 -4.98 -23.96
C ALA A 295 1.88 -4.60 -25.38
N THR A 296 2.38 -5.31 -26.40
CA THR A 296 2.01 -5.09 -27.81
C THR A 296 0.51 -5.32 -28.01
N LEU A 297 -0.01 -6.43 -27.50
CA LEU A 297 -1.45 -6.71 -27.56
C LEU A 297 -2.25 -5.67 -26.77
N TYR A 298 -1.77 -5.27 -25.59
CA TYR A 298 -2.43 -4.25 -24.77
C TYR A 298 -2.56 -2.90 -25.50
N MET A 299 -1.49 -2.47 -26.19
CA MET A 299 -1.44 -1.19 -26.90
C MET A 299 -2.19 -1.19 -28.24
N HIS A 300 -2.13 -2.29 -28.99
CA HIS A 300 -2.59 -2.32 -30.38
C HIS A 300 -3.83 -3.19 -30.62
N ALA A 301 -4.15 -4.11 -29.71
CA ALA A 301 -5.23 -5.09 -29.90
C ALA A 301 -5.90 -5.45 -28.56
N ARG A 302 -6.54 -4.45 -27.91
CA ARG A 302 -7.05 -4.59 -26.54
C ARG A 302 -7.96 -5.80 -26.33
N GLU A 303 -8.88 -6.08 -27.25
CA GLU A 303 -9.76 -7.24 -27.12
C GLU A 303 -9.00 -8.58 -27.21
N ALA A 304 -7.96 -8.65 -28.03
CA ALA A 304 -7.15 -9.87 -28.14
C ALA A 304 -6.32 -10.09 -26.87
N TYR A 305 -5.80 -9.01 -26.27
CA TYR A 305 -5.19 -9.04 -24.95
C TYR A 305 -6.16 -9.56 -23.90
N ASP A 306 -7.35 -8.96 -23.79
CA ASP A 306 -8.35 -9.34 -22.78
C ASP A 306 -8.75 -10.83 -22.94
N ARG A 307 -8.97 -11.30 -24.18
CA ARG A 307 -9.24 -12.73 -24.46
C ARG A 307 -8.09 -13.63 -24.00
N LYS A 308 -6.84 -13.26 -24.28
CA LYS A 308 -5.66 -14.05 -23.88
C LYS A 308 -5.52 -14.10 -22.36
N VAL A 309 -5.76 -12.97 -21.66
CA VAL A 309 -5.77 -12.94 -20.19
C VAL A 309 -6.84 -13.87 -19.63
N VAL A 310 -8.08 -13.81 -20.14
CA VAL A 310 -9.18 -14.69 -19.70
C VAL A 310 -8.84 -16.18 -19.91
N LEU A 311 -8.20 -16.53 -21.03
CA LEU A 311 -7.74 -17.90 -21.28
C LEU A 311 -6.65 -18.34 -20.28
N TYR A 312 -5.73 -17.45 -19.93
CA TYR A 312 -4.72 -17.74 -18.90
C TYR A 312 -5.36 -17.93 -17.54
N VAL A 313 -6.35 -17.10 -17.19
CA VAL A 313 -7.10 -17.24 -15.94
C VAL A 313 -7.78 -18.60 -15.86
N GLN A 314 -8.51 -19.00 -16.90
CA GLN A 314 -9.20 -20.29 -16.96
C GLN A 314 -8.25 -21.48 -16.89
N ARG A 315 -7.04 -21.36 -17.45
CA ARG A 315 -6.09 -22.47 -17.55
C ARG A 315 -5.21 -22.62 -16.32
N TYR A 316 -4.81 -21.52 -15.69
CA TYR A 316 -3.74 -21.51 -14.68
C TYR A 316 -4.14 -20.88 -13.35
N ALA A 317 -5.26 -20.16 -13.28
CA ALA A 317 -5.62 -19.34 -12.12
C ALA A 317 -7.06 -19.57 -11.66
N THR A 318 -7.56 -20.80 -11.77
CA THR A 318 -8.79 -21.21 -11.08
C THR A 318 -8.46 -22.01 -9.83
N GLU A 319 -9.42 -22.14 -8.91
CA GLU A 319 -9.28 -22.99 -7.72
C GLU A 319 -9.01 -24.45 -8.12
N GLU A 320 -9.62 -24.96 -9.21
CA GLU A 320 -9.34 -26.30 -9.70
C GLU A 320 -7.90 -26.42 -10.23
N ALA A 321 -7.43 -25.43 -11.00
CA ALA A 321 -6.08 -25.43 -11.54
C ALA A 321 -5.01 -25.38 -10.42
N LEU A 322 -5.25 -24.60 -9.37
CA LEU A 322 -4.36 -24.52 -8.21
C LEU A 322 -4.29 -25.86 -7.44
N ARG A 323 -5.42 -26.55 -7.28
CA ARG A 323 -5.47 -27.87 -6.63
C ARG A 323 -4.76 -28.93 -7.48
N ALA A 324 -5.02 -28.96 -8.79
CA ALA A 324 -4.37 -29.90 -9.70
C ALA A 324 -2.84 -29.76 -9.69
N ALA A 325 -2.33 -28.52 -9.76
CA ALA A 325 -0.90 -28.25 -9.72
C ALA A 325 -0.24 -28.61 -8.39
N GLN A 326 -0.97 -28.61 -7.28
CA GLN A 326 -0.46 -29.05 -5.98
C GLN A 326 -0.30 -30.57 -5.91
N VAL A 327 -1.29 -31.32 -6.41
CA VAL A 327 -1.23 -32.79 -6.47
C VAL A 327 -0.08 -33.27 -7.35
N GLU A 328 0.16 -32.63 -8.49
CA GLU A 328 1.28 -32.97 -9.38
C GLU A 328 2.65 -32.79 -8.68
N ARG A 329 2.85 -31.71 -7.93
CA ARG A 329 4.11 -31.48 -7.19
C ARG A 329 4.33 -32.49 -6.06
N GLU A 330 3.29 -32.80 -5.30
CA GLU A 330 3.37 -33.79 -4.21
C GLU A 330 3.68 -35.19 -4.75
N SER A 331 3.18 -35.52 -5.96
CA SER A 331 3.52 -36.77 -6.64
C SER A 331 4.97 -36.82 -7.13
N SER A 332 5.52 -35.72 -7.66
CA SER A 332 6.91 -35.68 -8.16
C SER A 332 7.96 -35.72 -7.04
N ASP A 333 7.69 -35.07 -5.91
CA ASP A 333 8.61 -35.07 -4.76
C ASP A 333 8.66 -36.46 -4.08
N SER A 334 7.58 -37.24 -4.18
CA SER A 334 7.50 -38.60 -3.65
C SER A 334 8.32 -39.61 -4.47
N GLU A 335 8.40 -39.43 -5.80
CA GLU A 335 9.20 -40.30 -6.68
C GLU A 335 10.71 -39.99 -6.60
N SER A 336 11.08 -38.73 -6.35
CA SER A 336 12.47 -38.30 -6.14
C SER A 336 13.13 -39.00 -4.93
N SER A 337 12.40 -39.16 -3.83
CA SER A 337 12.88 -39.77 -2.58
C SER A 337 13.16 -41.28 -2.67
N MET A 338 12.63 -41.97 -3.69
CA MET A 338 12.79 -43.43 -3.87
C MET A 338 14.02 -43.83 -4.71
N SER A 339 14.80 -42.86 -5.21
CA SER A 339 15.89 -43.13 -6.17
C SER A 339 17.31 -43.18 -5.60
N ASP A 340 17.50 -42.97 -4.28
CA ASP A 340 18.84 -42.87 -3.66
C ASP A 340 19.30 -44.12 -2.87
N TYR A 341 18.63 -45.27 -3.05
CA TYR A 341 19.08 -46.56 -2.51
C TYR A 341 19.47 -47.52 -3.63
N SER A 342 20.64 -47.28 -4.24
CA SER A 342 21.29 -48.22 -5.16
C SER A 342 22.63 -48.70 -4.59
N VAL A 343 22.55 -49.66 -3.65
CA VAL A 343 23.48 -50.78 -3.39
C VAL A 343 24.98 -50.54 -3.67
N GLU A 344 25.69 -49.96 -2.70
CA GLU A 344 27.11 -50.27 -2.47
C GLU A 344 27.20 -51.33 -1.36
N ASP A 345 26.97 -52.61 -1.68
CA ASP A 345 27.58 -53.72 -0.93
C ASP A 345 27.34 -55.05 -1.64
N ALA A 346 28.35 -55.53 -2.36
CA ALA A 346 28.54 -56.95 -2.63
C ALA A 346 29.92 -57.16 -3.25
N ARG A 347 30.92 -57.37 -2.39
CA ARG A 347 32.06 -58.27 -2.65
C ARG A 347 32.89 -58.37 -1.38
N ASP A 348 32.54 -59.33 -0.53
CA ASP A 348 33.53 -60.21 0.11
C ASP A 348 32.88 -61.48 0.67
N MET A 349 33.68 -62.55 0.67
CA MET A 349 33.47 -63.96 1.05
C MET A 349 32.85 -64.88 -0.02
N GLU A 350 33.41 -66.04 -0.38
CA GLU A 350 34.69 -66.74 -0.15
C GLU A 350 34.61 -68.02 -1.02
N VAL A 351 35.72 -68.47 -1.63
CA VAL A 351 36.34 -69.82 -1.59
C VAL A 351 37.56 -69.81 -2.50
#